data_AF-A0A1I7SFD9-F1
#
_entry.id   AF-A0A1I7SFD9-F1
#
_cell.length_a   1.000
_cell.length_b   1.000
_cell.length_c   1.000
_cell.angle_alpha   90.00
_cell.angle_beta   90.00
_cell.angle_gamma   90.00
#
_symmetry.space_group_name_H-M   'P 1'
#
loop_
_entity.id
_entity.type
_entity.pdbx_description
1 polymer ?
#
loop_
_entity_poly.entity_id
_entity_poly.type
_entity_poly.pdbx_seq_one_letter_code
_entity_poly.pdbx_strand_id
1 'polypeptide(L)'
;MREYNCLDCMMVHPYEDWLPIYQQFARAHRIFFFFSFFANFYFLYRLFFASMIHKNIRLVLCSAALSFEILGATRVSVQLLLENTADVEDRYVVNLICLVLSNIHMIAVFGSVLCMNMLAVEQHLATVWVKDYEQRSCTVGIILITLVLGYMLFDIYSVFHMFCFLYCNKHLRNQCRRDFFRLIGRSAQESERAVDFTVDKNAELAGEQYFNQLKNSWQ
;
A
#
# COMPACT_ATOMS: atom_id res chain seq x y z
N MET A 1 -19.49 -39.50 5.63
CA MET A 1 -18.15 -39.49 4.98
C MET A 1 -18.26 -38.60 3.76
N ARG A 2 -17.68 -37.39 3.80
CA ARG A 2 -17.66 -36.45 2.67
C ARG A 2 -16.29 -36.51 2.03
N GLU A 3 -16.28 -36.81 0.73
CA GLU A 3 -15.11 -36.73 -0.14
C GLU A 3 -14.78 -35.24 -0.41
N TYR A 4 -13.77 -34.71 0.26
CA TYR A 4 -13.15 -33.40 -0.03
C TYR A 4 -11.73 -33.61 -0.60
N ASN A 5 -11.56 -34.45 -1.63
CA ASN A 5 -10.22 -34.96 -2.02
C ASN A 5 -9.75 -34.64 -3.45
N CYS A 6 -10.30 -33.64 -4.15
CA CYS A 6 -9.88 -33.41 -5.55
C CYS A 6 -9.39 -32.00 -5.91
N LEU A 7 -9.63 -30.97 -5.09
CA LEU A 7 -9.16 -29.61 -5.37
C LEU A 7 -7.86 -29.23 -4.64
N ASP A 8 -7.48 -29.95 -3.58
CA ASP A 8 -6.21 -29.73 -2.88
C ASP A 8 -4.99 -30.36 -3.59
N CYS A 9 -5.18 -31.22 -4.59
CA CYS A 9 -4.06 -31.85 -5.30
C CYS A 9 -3.55 -31.09 -6.54
N MET A 10 -4.29 -30.11 -7.08
CA MET A 10 -3.92 -29.45 -8.34
C MET A 10 -3.21 -28.09 -8.22
N MET A 11 -3.06 -27.52 -7.02
CA MET A 11 -2.33 -26.25 -6.82
C MET A 11 -1.11 -26.35 -5.90
N VAL A 12 -0.78 -27.53 -5.37
CA VAL A 12 0.26 -27.67 -4.33
C VAL A 12 1.69 -27.82 -4.91
N HIS A 13 1.86 -28.31 -6.14
CA HIS A 13 3.19 -28.72 -6.60
C HIS A 13 4.13 -27.66 -7.23
N PRO A 14 3.70 -26.52 -7.79
CA PRO A 14 4.67 -25.57 -8.36
C PRO A 14 5.27 -24.60 -7.34
N TYR A 15 4.86 -24.62 -6.06
CA TYR A 15 5.30 -23.62 -5.06
C TYR A 15 6.49 -24.04 -4.18
N GLU A 16 6.74 -25.34 -4.00
CA GLU A 16 7.80 -25.82 -3.11
C GLU A 16 9.20 -25.39 -3.57
N ASP A 17 9.44 -25.35 -4.88
CA ASP A 17 10.75 -24.95 -5.46
C ASP A 17 11.06 -23.45 -5.27
N TRP A 18 10.04 -22.59 -5.16
CA TRP A 18 10.22 -21.13 -5.03
C TRP A 18 10.40 -20.66 -3.59
N LEU A 19 9.94 -21.45 -2.62
CA LEU A 19 10.03 -21.11 -1.21
C LEU A 19 11.46 -20.76 -0.75
N PRO A 20 12.52 -21.55 -1.06
CA PRO A 20 13.88 -21.19 -0.66
C PRO A 20 14.38 -19.91 -1.33
N ILE A 21 14.02 -19.68 -2.60
CA ILE A 21 14.40 -18.46 -3.34
C ILE A 21 13.73 -17.24 -2.70
N TYR A 22 12.44 -17.34 -2.40
CA TYR A 22 11.68 -16.30 -1.72
C TYR A 22 12.29 -15.97 -0.35
N GLN A 23 12.61 -16.98 0.46
CA GLN A 23 13.23 -16.78 1.77
C GLN A 23 14.59 -16.09 1.68
N GLN A 24 15.41 -16.43 0.68
CA GLN A 24 16.68 -15.75 0.41
C GLN A 24 16.45 -14.28 0.04
N PHE A 25 15.49 -14.00 -0.84
CA PHE A 25 15.15 -12.64 -1.24
C PHE A 25 14.62 -11.81 -0.06
N ALA A 26 13.72 -12.38 0.75
CA ALA A 26 13.20 -11.73 1.95
C ALA A 26 14.31 -11.42 2.97
N ARG A 27 15.26 -12.35 3.17
CA ARG A 27 16.44 -12.12 4.02
C ARG A 27 17.32 -10.99 3.49
N ALA A 28 17.64 -11.01 2.19
CA ALA A 28 18.44 -9.95 1.56
C ALA A 28 17.74 -8.58 1.70
N HIS A 29 16.44 -8.52 1.41
CA HIS A 29 15.64 -7.30 1.52
C HIS A 29 15.66 -6.71 2.94
N ARG A 30 15.57 -7.54 3.99
CA ARG A 30 15.71 -7.09 5.39
C ARG A 30 17.08 -6.50 5.69
N ILE A 31 18.16 -7.14 5.22
CA ILE A 31 19.52 -6.63 5.39
C ILE A 31 19.69 -5.27 4.69
N PHE A 32 19.21 -5.16 3.44
CA PHE A 32 19.22 -3.91 2.70
C PHE A 32 18.41 -2.82 3.38
N PHE A 33 17.26 -3.14 3.97
CA PHE A 33 16.46 -2.20 4.74
C PHE A 33 17.25 -1.61 5.91
N PHE A 34 17.91 -2.41 6.73
CA PHE A 34 18.71 -1.89 7.85
C PHE A 34 19.87 -1.00 7.37
N PHE A 35 20.57 -1.41 6.31
CA PHE A 35 21.62 -0.57 5.72
C PHE A 35 21.06 0.76 5.22
N SER A 36 19.93 0.72 4.51
CA SER A 36 19.21 1.91 4.04
C SER A 36 18.77 2.81 5.18
N PHE A 37 18.25 2.24 6.28
CA PHE A 37 17.82 2.98 7.47
C PHE A 37 18.97 3.80 8.06
N PHE A 38 20.14 3.18 8.27
CA PHE A 38 21.31 3.89 8.80
C PHE A 38 21.85 4.94 7.81
N ALA A 39 21.88 4.61 6.51
CA ALA A 39 22.29 5.56 5.47
C ALA A 39 21.34 6.78 5.41
N ASN A 40 20.03 6.56 5.48
CA ASN A 40 19.02 7.61 5.51
C ASN A 40 19.10 8.45 6.77
N PHE A 41 19.30 7.83 7.93
CA PHE A 41 19.50 8.56 9.18
C PHE A 41 20.74 9.46 9.11
N TYR A 42 21.85 8.94 8.61
CA TYR A 42 23.07 9.73 8.39
C TYR A 42 22.84 10.85 7.37
N PHE A 43 22.13 10.59 6.28
CA PHE A 43 21.76 11.59 5.28
C PHE A 43 20.93 12.71 5.89
N LEU A 44 19.88 12.38 6.64
CA LEU A 44 19.02 13.36 7.34
C LEU A 44 19.81 14.19 8.34
N TYR A 45 20.67 13.55 9.13
CA TYR A 45 21.58 14.23 10.04
C TYR A 45 22.44 15.26 9.28
N ARG A 46 23.13 14.85 8.21
CA ARG A 46 23.97 15.75 7.40
C ARG A 46 23.17 16.87 6.73
N LEU A 47 21.99 16.55 6.22
CA LEU A 47 21.09 17.49 5.56
C LEU A 47 20.60 18.58 6.51
N PHE A 48 20.34 18.23 7.78
CA PHE A 48 19.92 19.18 8.79
C PHE A 48 20.98 20.26 9.05
N PHE A 49 22.26 19.87 9.13
CA PHE A 49 23.38 20.79 9.39
C PHE A 49 23.92 21.51 8.14
N ALA A 50 23.49 21.14 6.93
CA ALA A 50 23.99 21.76 5.71
C ALA A 50 23.45 23.20 5.56
N SER A 51 24.28 24.23 5.71
CA SER A 51 23.84 25.64 5.58
C SER A 51 23.63 26.09 4.13
N MET A 52 24.36 25.49 3.19
CA MET A 52 24.36 25.92 1.77
C MET A 52 23.11 25.48 0.98
N ILE A 53 22.30 24.57 1.52
CA ILE A 53 21.12 24.06 0.82
C ILE A 53 19.92 24.97 1.10
N HIS A 54 19.26 25.42 0.04
CA HIS A 54 18.06 26.23 0.12
C HIS A 54 16.98 25.55 1.00
N LYS A 55 16.26 26.34 1.79
CA LYS A 55 15.32 25.82 2.80
C LYS A 55 14.22 24.94 2.20
N ASN A 56 13.69 25.32 1.04
CA ASN A 56 12.65 24.55 0.35
C ASN A 56 13.16 23.19 -0.13
N ILE A 57 14.31 23.15 -0.82
CA ILE A 57 14.99 21.89 -1.23
C ILE A 57 15.23 20.99 -0.02
N ARG A 58 15.71 21.56 1.09
CA ARG A 58 15.99 20.79 2.30
C ARG A 58 14.73 20.12 2.85
N LEU A 59 13.61 20.84 2.89
CA LEU A 59 12.33 20.30 3.34
C LEU A 59 11.87 19.16 2.41
N VAL A 60 11.94 19.35 1.10
CA VAL A 60 11.56 18.33 0.11
C VAL A 60 12.44 17.08 0.24
N LEU A 61 13.75 17.24 0.40
CA LEU A 61 14.68 16.12 0.58
C LEU A 61 14.46 15.37 1.90
N CYS A 62 14.19 16.09 2.99
CA CYS A 62 13.82 15.46 4.27
C CYS A 62 12.53 14.64 4.13
N SER A 63 11.51 15.22 3.50
CA SER A 63 10.23 14.56 3.25
C SER A 63 10.39 13.33 2.36
N ALA A 64 11.22 13.41 1.32
CA ALA A 64 11.52 12.29 0.43
C ALA A 64 12.18 11.14 1.19
N ALA A 65 13.24 11.42 1.95
CA ALA A 65 13.98 10.43 2.71
C ALA A 65 13.08 9.73 3.74
N LEU A 66 12.26 10.49 4.48
CA LEU A 66 11.29 9.92 5.43
C LEU A 66 10.25 9.06 4.73
N SER A 67 9.74 9.49 3.57
CA SER A 67 8.74 8.72 2.82
C SER A 67 9.30 7.38 2.34
N PHE A 68 10.53 7.36 1.80
CA PHE A 68 11.20 6.12 1.40
C PHE A 68 11.49 5.21 2.59
N GLU A 69 11.83 5.77 3.74
CA GLU A 69 12.07 4.98 4.94
C GLU A 69 10.77 4.32 5.44
N ILE A 70 9.66 5.07 5.49
CA ILE A 70 8.34 4.52 5.86
C ILE A 70 7.91 3.44 4.85
N LEU A 71 8.19 3.64 3.57
CA LEU A 71 7.91 2.66 2.51
C LEU A 71 8.65 1.33 2.76
N GLY A 72 9.95 1.41 3.05
CA GLY A 72 10.76 0.23 3.38
C GLY A 72 10.29 -0.44 4.67
N ALA A 73 10.05 0.34 5.72
CA ALA A 73 9.66 -0.13 7.03
C ALA A 73 8.31 -0.85 7.02
N THR A 74 7.31 -0.27 6.35
CA THR A 74 5.97 -0.89 6.20
C THR A 74 6.05 -2.21 5.44
N ARG A 75 6.85 -2.29 4.37
CA ARG A 75 7.03 -3.52 3.59
C ARG A 75 7.68 -4.62 4.42
N VAL A 76 8.76 -4.32 5.14
CA VAL A 76 9.43 -5.28 6.03
C VAL A 76 8.50 -5.70 7.18
N SER A 77 7.74 -4.75 7.74
CA SER A 77 6.79 -5.03 8.83
C SER A 77 5.68 -6.00 8.40
N VAL A 78 5.12 -5.83 7.19
CA VAL A 78 4.12 -6.76 6.65
C VAL A 78 4.73 -8.15 6.43
N GLN A 79 5.94 -8.24 5.87
CA GLN A 79 6.63 -9.52 5.69
C GLN A 79 6.86 -10.24 7.03
N LEU A 80 7.38 -9.52 8.03
CA LEU A 80 7.61 -10.08 9.36
C LEU A 80 6.31 -10.47 10.05
N LEU A 81 5.25 -9.68 9.90
CA LEU A 81 3.95 -10.00 10.46
C LEU A 81 3.42 -11.32 9.86
N LEU A 82 3.42 -11.44 8.54
CA LEU A 82 2.94 -12.65 7.84
C LEU A 82 3.77 -13.90 8.19
N GLU A 83 5.10 -13.78 8.27
CA GLU A 83 5.99 -14.89 8.64
C GLU A 83 5.75 -15.34 10.09
N ASN A 84 5.63 -14.41 11.04
CA ASN A 84 5.47 -14.73 12.46
C ASN A 84 4.04 -15.18 12.82
N THR A 85 3.06 -14.92 11.95
CA THR A 85 1.66 -15.31 12.19
C THR A 85 1.18 -16.39 11.21
N ALA A 86 2.11 -17.15 10.61
CA ALA A 86 1.78 -18.22 9.68
C ALA A 86 0.91 -19.30 10.34
N ASP A 87 1.22 -19.66 11.59
CA ASP A 87 0.55 -20.74 12.34
C ASP A 87 -0.68 -20.27 13.13
N VAL A 88 -1.01 -18.98 13.09
CA VAL A 88 -2.15 -18.44 13.83
C VAL A 88 -3.44 -18.79 13.08
N GLU A 89 -4.30 -19.60 13.72
CA GLU A 89 -5.62 -19.98 13.18
C GLU A 89 -6.55 -18.76 13.05
N ASP A 90 -6.60 -17.91 14.10
CA ASP A 90 -7.38 -16.67 14.07
C ASP A 90 -6.56 -15.49 13.53
N ARG A 91 -6.61 -15.33 12.19
CA ARG A 91 -5.89 -14.25 11.48
C ARG A 91 -6.56 -12.88 11.56
N TYR A 92 -7.55 -12.75 12.43
CA TYR A 92 -8.35 -11.54 12.56
C TYR A 92 -7.50 -10.28 12.82
N VAL A 93 -6.72 -10.28 13.90
CA VAL A 93 -5.88 -9.14 14.31
C VAL A 93 -4.79 -8.88 13.26
N VAL A 94 -4.23 -9.95 12.71
CA VAL A 94 -3.20 -9.90 11.65
C VAL A 94 -3.71 -9.15 10.42
N ASN A 95 -4.91 -9.47 9.96
CA ASN A 95 -5.53 -8.82 8.80
C ASN A 95 -5.78 -7.33 9.04
N LEU A 96 -6.22 -6.96 10.26
CA LEU A 96 -6.39 -5.55 10.61
C LEU A 96 -5.06 -4.79 10.57
N ILE A 97 -4.01 -5.35 11.16
CA ILE A 97 -2.67 -4.73 11.14
C ILE A 97 -2.15 -4.63 9.71
N CYS A 98 -2.30 -5.69 8.89
CA CYS A 98 -1.96 -5.67 7.47
C CYS A 98 -2.70 -4.57 6.71
N LEU A 99 -4.00 -4.38 6.95
CA LEU A 99 -4.79 -3.31 6.32
C LEU A 99 -4.24 -1.93 6.68
N VAL A 100 -3.95 -1.68 7.97
CA VAL A 100 -3.38 -0.42 8.43
C VAL A 100 -2.00 -0.19 7.80
N LEU A 101 -1.11 -1.19 7.85
CA LEU A 101 0.23 -1.11 7.25
C LEU A 101 0.16 -0.88 5.74
N SER A 102 -0.78 -1.51 5.04
CA SER A 102 -0.99 -1.32 3.60
C SER A 102 -1.44 0.11 3.28
N ASN A 103 -2.32 0.70 4.10
CA ASN A 103 -2.71 2.10 3.93
C ASN A 103 -1.52 3.06 4.17
N ILE A 104 -0.74 2.84 5.23
CA ILE A 104 0.47 3.63 5.49
C ILE A 104 1.46 3.48 4.33
N HIS A 105 1.63 2.27 3.80
CA HIS A 105 2.48 1.99 2.66
C HIS A 105 2.05 2.78 1.42
N MET A 106 0.75 2.78 1.10
CA MET A 106 0.22 3.56 -0.02
C MET A 106 0.44 5.06 0.16
N ILE A 107 0.20 5.60 1.36
CA ILE A 107 0.50 7.01 1.68
C ILE A 107 1.98 7.32 1.46
N ALA A 108 2.89 6.43 1.87
CA ALA A 108 4.32 6.60 1.65
C ALA A 108 4.71 6.54 0.16
N VAL A 109 4.08 5.65 -0.62
CA VAL A 109 4.27 5.59 -2.09
C VAL A 109 3.88 6.94 -2.72
N PHE A 110 2.67 7.43 -2.46
CA PHE A 110 2.21 8.69 -3.02
C PHE A 110 3.05 9.88 -2.52
N GLY A 111 3.41 9.90 -1.24
CA GLY A 111 4.33 10.89 -0.67
C GLY A 111 5.69 10.93 -1.37
N SER A 112 6.24 9.76 -1.72
CA SER A 112 7.52 9.68 -2.43
C SER A 112 7.44 10.22 -3.87
N VAL A 113 6.37 9.88 -4.60
CA VAL A 113 6.10 10.41 -5.95
C VAL A 113 5.93 11.92 -5.91
N LEU A 114 5.18 12.42 -4.91
CA LEU A 114 5.02 13.84 -4.67
C LEU A 114 6.34 14.56 -4.41
N CYS A 115 7.20 14.00 -3.58
CA CYS A 115 8.50 14.59 -3.30
C CYS A 115 9.39 14.66 -4.54
N MET A 116 9.38 13.62 -5.39
CA MET A 116 10.11 13.64 -6.66
C MET A 116 9.58 14.71 -7.62
N ASN A 117 8.25 14.86 -7.71
CA ASN A 117 7.63 15.92 -8.50
C ASN A 117 7.96 17.31 -7.97
N MET A 118 7.93 17.51 -6.65
CA MET A 118 8.33 18.77 -6.02
C MET A 118 9.80 19.11 -6.28
N LEU A 119 10.68 18.11 -6.24
CA LEU A 119 12.10 18.30 -6.53
C LEU A 119 12.33 18.69 -8.01
N ALA A 120 11.63 18.05 -8.94
CA ALA A 120 11.69 18.39 -10.35
C ALA A 120 11.18 19.81 -10.63
N VAL A 121 10.07 20.21 -10.00
CA VAL A 121 9.51 21.56 -10.11
C VAL A 121 10.48 22.59 -9.52
N GLU A 122 11.01 22.35 -8.32
CA GLU A 122 11.99 23.22 -7.67
C GLU A 122 13.24 23.42 -8.55
N GLN A 123 13.78 22.33 -9.13
CA GLN A 123 14.91 22.40 -10.05
C GLN A 123 14.57 23.20 -11.31
N HIS A 124 13.40 22.97 -11.90
CA HIS A 124 12.96 23.70 -13.07
C HIS A 124 12.82 25.20 -12.76
N LEU A 125 12.18 25.58 -11.67
CA LEU A 125 12.02 26.97 -11.27
C LEU A 125 13.37 27.63 -10.95
N ALA A 126 14.29 26.91 -10.29
CA ALA A 126 15.64 27.39 -10.05
C ALA A 126 16.41 27.68 -11.35
N THR A 127 16.21 26.86 -12.39
CA THR A 127 16.84 27.10 -13.70
C THR A 127 16.23 28.28 -14.46
N VAL A 128 14.92 28.50 -14.33
CA VAL A 128 14.22 29.63 -14.99
C VAL A 128 14.51 30.96 -14.29
N TRP A 129 14.67 30.95 -12.97
CA TRP A 129 14.83 32.17 -12.16
C TRP A 129 16.21 32.32 -11.52
N VAL A 130 17.28 31.82 -12.15
CA VAL A 130 18.65 31.82 -11.60
C VAL A 130 19.06 33.14 -10.90
N LYS A 131 18.73 34.30 -11.48
CA LYS A 131 19.17 35.61 -10.98
C LYS A 131 18.40 36.08 -9.74
N ASP A 132 17.10 35.79 -9.68
CA ASP A 132 16.19 36.34 -8.67
C ASP A 132 15.55 35.25 -7.81
N TYR A 133 16.09 34.02 -7.87
CA TYR A 133 15.53 32.84 -7.23
C TYR A 133 15.34 33.04 -5.73
N GLU A 134 16.36 33.59 -5.07
CA GLU A 134 16.38 33.82 -3.63
C GLU A 134 15.26 34.77 -3.18
N GLN A 135 15.00 35.81 -3.97
CA GLN A 135 13.93 36.78 -3.74
C GLN A 135 12.53 36.16 -3.95
N ARG A 136 12.43 35.13 -4.80
CA ARG A 136 11.18 34.43 -5.12
C ARG A 136 10.94 33.16 -4.31
N SER A 137 11.77 32.87 -3.32
CA SER A 137 11.70 31.66 -2.47
C SER A 137 10.32 31.44 -1.84
N CYS A 138 9.62 32.52 -1.44
CA CYS A 138 8.25 32.44 -0.92
C CYS A 138 7.24 32.01 -1.99
N THR A 139 7.30 32.61 -3.19
CA THR A 139 6.44 32.24 -4.33
C THR A 139 6.62 30.79 -4.73
N VAL A 140 7.87 30.31 -4.77
CA VAL A 140 8.18 28.90 -5.04
C VAL A 140 7.54 28.00 -3.97
N GLY A 141 7.68 28.37 -2.69
CA GLY A 141 7.05 27.65 -1.58
C GLY A 141 5.52 27.57 -1.72
N ILE A 142 4.87 28.65 -2.14
CA ILE A 142 3.41 28.68 -2.38
C ILE A 142 3.03 27.73 -3.53
N ILE A 143 3.80 27.69 -4.62
CA ILE A 143 3.58 26.77 -5.75
C ILE A 143 3.66 25.32 -5.25
N LEU A 144 4.70 24.98 -4.48
CA LEU A 144 4.87 23.64 -3.92
C LEU A 144 3.73 23.25 -2.99
N ILE A 145 3.30 24.14 -2.08
CA ILE A 145 2.17 23.89 -1.19
C ILE A 145 0.87 23.69 -1.99
N THR A 146 0.66 24.50 -3.03
CA THR A 146 -0.53 24.38 -3.90
C THR A 146 -0.57 23.03 -4.60
N LEU A 147 0.59 22.54 -5.08
CA LEU A 147 0.68 21.19 -5.63
C LEU A 147 0.30 20.14 -4.57
N VAL A 148 0.87 20.20 -3.37
CA VAL A 148 0.55 19.25 -2.28
C VAL A 148 -0.95 19.26 -1.96
N LEU A 149 -1.58 20.43 -1.88
CA LEU A 149 -3.03 20.56 -1.67
C LEU A 149 -3.83 19.91 -2.80
N GLY A 150 -3.43 20.12 -4.05
CA GLY A 150 -4.08 19.52 -5.22
C GLY A 150 -4.05 17.99 -5.18
N TYR A 151 -2.94 17.39 -4.75
CA TYR A 151 -2.86 15.95 -4.57
C TYR A 151 -3.67 15.45 -3.38
N MET A 152 -3.69 16.15 -2.25
CA MET A 152 -4.56 15.78 -1.13
C MET A 152 -6.05 15.76 -1.52
N LEU A 153 -6.48 16.69 -2.39
CA LEU A 153 -7.84 16.66 -2.93
C LEU A 153 -8.10 15.42 -3.78
N PHE A 154 -7.13 15.01 -4.59
CA PHE A 154 -7.22 13.79 -5.41
C PHE A 154 -7.27 12.52 -4.54
N ASP A 155 -6.52 12.49 -3.44
CA ASP A 155 -6.54 11.38 -2.49
C ASP A 155 -7.90 11.29 -1.77
N ILE A 156 -8.41 12.44 -1.28
CA ILE A 156 -9.76 12.50 -0.68
C ILE A 156 -10.82 12.02 -1.67
N TYR A 157 -10.72 12.45 -2.94
CA TYR A 157 -11.60 11.99 -4.00
C TYR A 157 -11.50 10.48 -4.22
N SER A 158 -10.29 9.92 -4.22
CA SER A 158 -10.04 8.49 -4.37
C SER A 158 -10.64 7.67 -3.21
N VAL A 159 -10.45 8.12 -1.98
CA VAL A 159 -11.06 7.50 -0.78
C VAL A 159 -12.59 7.58 -0.85
N PHE A 160 -13.13 8.72 -1.25
CA PHE A 160 -14.57 8.89 -1.44
C PHE A 160 -15.12 7.94 -2.52
N HIS A 161 -14.40 7.78 -3.63
CA HIS A 161 -14.77 6.85 -4.70
C HIS A 161 -14.71 5.39 -4.23
N MET A 162 -13.66 4.99 -3.49
CA MET A 162 -13.59 3.66 -2.88
C MET A 162 -14.76 3.43 -1.92
N PHE A 163 -15.12 4.43 -1.11
CA PHE A 163 -16.28 4.35 -0.22
C PHE A 163 -17.60 4.19 -1.01
N CYS A 164 -17.80 4.96 -2.08
CA CYS A 164 -18.96 4.82 -2.96
C CYS A 164 -19.01 3.43 -3.62
N PHE A 165 -17.87 2.92 -4.09
CA PHE A 165 -17.77 1.59 -4.67
C PHE A 165 -18.15 0.50 -3.65
N LEU A 166 -17.63 0.59 -2.43
CA LEU A 166 -18.00 -0.28 -1.32
C LEU A 166 -19.49 -0.17 -0.97
N TYR A 167 -20.06 1.03 -1.05
CA TYR A 167 -21.47 1.26 -0.76
C TYR A 167 -22.39 0.63 -1.83
N CYS A 168 -22.07 0.82 -3.12
CA CYS A 168 -22.85 0.33 -4.24
C CYS A 168 -22.70 -1.18 -4.47
N ASN A 169 -21.51 -1.73 -4.26
CA ASN A 169 -21.24 -3.16 -4.45
C ASN A 169 -21.67 -3.97 -3.21
N LYS A 170 -22.92 -4.42 -3.21
CA LYS A 170 -23.52 -5.19 -2.10
C LYS A 170 -22.69 -6.42 -1.71
N HIS A 171 -22.06 -7.10 -2.68
CA HIS A 171 -21.23 -8.27 -2.42
C HIS A 171 -19.97 -7.91 -1.63
N LEU A 172 -19.20 -6.93 -2.13
CA LEU A 172 -18.00 -6.45 -1.44
C LEU A 172 -18.33 -5.87 -0.06
N ARG A 173 -19.42 -5.11 0.03
CA ARG A 173 -19.92 -4.57 1.30
C ARG A 173 -20.22 -5.65 2.33
N ASN A 174 -20.88 -6.73 1.91
CA ASN A 174 -21.21 -7.84 2.79
C ASN A 174 -19.94 -8.59 3.22
N GLN A 175 -18.96 -8.72 2.33
CA GLN A 175 -17.65 -9.26 2.68
C GLN A 175 -16.94 -8.39 3.71
N CYS A 176 -16.76 -7.09 3.44
CA CYS A 176 -16.18 -6.13 4.38
C CYS A 176 -16.94 -6.07 5.70
N ARG A 177 -18.27 -6.16 5.68
CA ARG A 177 -19.13 -6.16 6.89
C ARG A 177 -18.96 -7.45 7.70
N ARG A 178 -18.86 -8.62 7.06
CA ARG A 178 -18.57 -9.89 7.75
C ARG A 178 -17.19 -9.83 8.39
N ASP A 179 -16.20 -9.35 7.65
CA ASP A 179 -14.85 -9.17 8.17
C ASP A 179 -14.85 -8.15 9.31
N PHE A 180 -15.65 -7.09 9.22
CA PHE A 180 -15.83 -6.10 10.27
C PHE A 180 -16.57 -6.63 11.51
N PHE A 181 -17.53 -7.53 11.37
CA PHE A 181 -18.15 -8.17 12.55
C PHE A 181 -17.26 -9.23 13.19
N ARG A 182 -16.44 -9.91 12.38
CA ARG A 182 -15.28 -10.64 12.91
C ARG A 182 -14.36 -9.66 13.65
N LEU A 183 -14.22 -8.41 13.17
CA LEU A 183 -13.47 -7.35 13.88
C LEU A 183 -13.97 -6.96 15.26
N ILE A 184 -15.26 -7.08 15.52
CA ILE A 184 -15.81 -6.70 16.82
C ILE A 184 -15.91 -7.92 17.75
N GLY A 185 -15.36 -9.09 17.35
CA GLY A 185 -15.50 -10.34 18.12
C GLY A 185 -16.95 -10.81 18.23
N ARG A 186 -17.84 -10.30 17.36
CA ARG A 186 -19.29 -10.55 17.44
C ARG A 186 -19.75 -11.78 16.63
N SER A 187 -18.85 -12.50 15.96
CA SER A 187 -19.21 -13.37 14.83
C SER A 187 -18.64 -14.79 14.87
N ALA A 188 -18.77 -15.51 15.99
CA ALA A 188 -18.61 -16.97 15.98
C ALA A 188 -19.93 -17.72 16.20
N GLN A 189 -20.88 -17.18 16.98
CA GLN A 189 -22.03 -17.99 17.43
C GLN A 189 -23.29 -17.94 16.55
N GLU A 190 -23.46 -16.96 15.66
CA GLU A 190 -24.69 -16.87 14.84
C GLU A 190 -24.53 -17.41 13.39
N SER A 191 -23.31 -17.63 12.91
CA SER A 191 -23.08 -18.07 11.52
C SER A 191 -23.34 -19.56 11.26
N GLU A 192 -23.52 -20.38 12.30
CA GLU A 192 -23.91 -21.79 12.14
C GLU A 192 -25.40 -21.96 11.81
N ARG A 193 -26.24 -20.94 11.99
CA ARG A 193 -27.71 -21.09 11.88
C ARG A 193 -28.37 -20.56 10.62
N ALA A 194 -27.74 -19.76 9.78
CA ALA A 194 -28.46 -19.20 8.64
C ALA A 194 -27.55 -18.63 7.53
N VAL A 195 -26.94 -19.48 6.70
CA VAL A 195 -27.01 -19.29 5.24
C VAL A 195 -26.90 -20.67 4.60
N ASP A 196 -28.04 -21.24 4.24
CA ASP A 196 -28.08 -22.26 3.19
C ASP A 196 -27.67 -21.52 1.91
N PHE A 197 -26.36 -21.45 1.65
CA PHE A 197 -25.81 -20.89 0.42
C PHE A 197 -26.17 -21.91 -0.67
N THR A 198 -27.42 -21.89 -1.13
CA THR A 198 -27.70 -22.26 -2.51
C THR A 198 -26.89 -21.27 -3.33
N VAL A 199 -25.66 -21.67 -3.69
CA VAL A 199 -24.84 -20.98 -4.67
C VAL A 199 -25.76 -20.70 -5.83
N ASP A 200 -26.12 -19.43 -6.02
CA ASP A 200 -26.92 -19.02 -7.16
C ASP A 200 -26.04 -19.30 -8.38
N LYS A 201 -26.23 -20.46 -9.00
CA LYS A 201 -25.45 -20.92 -10.15
C LYS A 201 -25.41 -19.87 -11.25
N ASN A 202 -26.41 -18.97 -11.30
CA ASN A 202 -26.45 -17.87 -12.24
C ASN A 202 -25.39 -16.79 -11.94
N ALA A 203 -25.07 -16.54 -10.67
CA ALA A 203 -24.03 -15.60 -10.28
C ALA A 203 -22.62 -16.15 -10.59
N GLU A 204 -22.43 -17.46 -10.43
CA GLU A 204 -21.19 -18.15 -10.83
C GLU A 204 -21.01 -18.10 -12.36
N LEU A 205 -22.07 -18.42 -13.12
CA LEU A 205 -22.04 -18.32 -14.59
C LEU A 205 -21.77 -16.90 -15.08
N ALA A 206 -22.34 -15.89 -14.42
CA ALA A 206 -22.11 -14.48 -14.78
C ALA A 206 -20.64 -14.06 -14.54
N GLY A 207 -20.03 -14.57 -13.47
CA GLY A 207 -18.60 -14.38 -13.20
C GLY A 207 -17.72 -15.02 -14.27
N GLU A 208 -18.00 -16.27 -14.64
CA GLU A 208 -17.28 -16.95 -15.71
C GLU A 208 -17.44 -16.25 -17.07
N GLN A 209 -18.65 -15.79 -17.40
CA GLN A 209 -18.88 -15.01 -18.62
C GLN A 209 -18.07 -13.73 -18.66
N TYR A 210 -17.97 -12.99 -17.56
CA TYR A 210 -17.15 -11.80 -17.47
C TYR A 210 -15.66 -12.10 -17.67
N PHE A 211 -15.12 -13.14 -17.02
CA PHE A 211 -13.71 -13.52 -17.19
C PHE A 211 -13.40 -14.01 -18.61
N ASN A 212 -14.33 -14.74 -19.24
CA ASN A 212 -14.19 -15.17 -20.62
C ASN A 212 -14.23 -13.99 -21.59
N GLN A 213 -15.10 -12.99 -21.37
CA GLN A 213 -15.11 -11.76 -22.16
C GLN A 213 -13.80 -10.98 -22.02
N LEU A 214 -13.29 -10.86 -20.79
CA LEU A 214 -12.01 -10.20 -20.54
C LEU A 214 -10.87 -10.92 -21.26
N LYS A 215 -10.80 -12.26 -21.13
CA LYS A 215 -9.79 -13.09 -21.81
C LYS A 215 -9.85 -12.94 -23.34
N ASN A 216 -11.04 -12.94 -23.92
CA ASN A 216 -11.23 -12.81 -25.37
C ASN A 216 -10.88 -11.40 -25.87
N SER A 217 -11.02 -10.36 -25.04
CA SER A 217 -10.65 -8.99 -25.43
C SER A 217 -9.14 -8.75 -25.53
N TRP A 218 -8.32 -9.70 -25.08
CA TRP A 218 -6.85 -9.63 -25.10
C TRP A 218 -6.23 -10.46 -26.23
N GLN A 219 -7.04 -11.12 -27.05
CA GLN A 219 -6.63 -11.88 -28.25
C GLN A 219 -6.91 -11.06 -29.51
#